data_AF-A0A1F7NXA1-F1
#
_entry.id   AF-A0A1F7NXA1-F1
#
_cell.length_a   1.000
_cell.length_b   1.000
_cell.length_c   1.000
_cell.angle_alpha   90.00
_cell.angle_beta   90.00
_cell.angle_gamma   90.00
#
_symmetry.space_group_name_H-M   'P 1'
#
loop_
_entity.id
_entity.type
_entity.pdbx_description
1 polymer ?
#
loop_
_entity_poly.entity_id
_entity_poly.type
_entity_poly.pdbx_seq_one_letter_code
_entity_poly.pdbx_strand_id
1 'polypeptide(L)'
;MFTNIVPSGMSRLELYEGYRALLRRLYGYGAYRRRAMALILNRGTGLSSRGLARGDDLAVVLRIVWTCILRASPRRAFLTLSMCLETARRRPRAIRHALTLALMHKHFYEYVQETSRALDGLIRELRKAEPAL
;
A
#
# COMPACT_ATOMS: atom_id res chain seq x y z
N MET A 1 15.28 15.79 -10.33
CA MET A 1 14.56 16.34 -9.16
C MET A 1 13.65 15.23 -8.63
N PHE A 2 13.77 14.82 -7.35
CA PHE A 2 13.05 13.64 -6.83
C PHE A 2 11.61 13.97 -6.36
N THR A 3 11.33 15.26 -6.16
CA THR A 3 10.01 15.78 -5.80
C THR A 3 9.86 17.19 -6.36
N ASN A 4 8.65 17.58 -6.76
CA ASN A 4 8.31 18.94 -7.17
C ASN A 4 8.01 19.86 -5.98
N ILE A 5 8.19 19.36 -4.75
CA ILE A 5 7.97 20.13 -3.51
C ILE A 5 9.22 20.96 -3.23
N VAL A 6 9.05 22.28 -3.21
CA VAL A 6 10.08 23.21 -2.76
C VAL A 6 9.97 23.35 -1.24
N PRO A 7 11.03 23.08 -0.48
CA PRO A 7 10.96 23.21 0.98
C PRO A 7 10.83 24.69 1.39
N SER A 8 9.95 24.96 2.36
CA SER A 8 9.76 26.29 2.95
C SER A 8 10.21 26.25 4.41
N GLY A 9 11.42 26.74 4.70
CA GLY A 9 11.97 26.77 6.06
C GLY A 9 12.56 25.44 6.56
N MET A 10 12.80 24.48 5.67
CA MET A 10 13.40 23.18 5.96
C MET A 10 14.50 22.85 4.95
N SER A 11 15.51 22.09 5.34
CA SER A 11 16.57 21.67 4.43
C SER A 11 16.06 20.59 3.45
N ARG A 12 16.78 20.39 2.35
CA ARG A 12 16.49 19.27 1.43
C ARG A 12 16.66 17.92 2.12
N LEU A 13 17.58 17.83 3.09
CA LEU A 13 17.79 16.64 3.91
C LEU A 13 16.55 16.35 4.77
N GLU A 14 16.04 17.35 5.49
CA GLU A 14 14.83 17.24 6.30
C GLU A 14 13.60 16.86 5.46
N LEU A 15 13.48 17.42 4.24
CA LEU A 15 12.43 17.04 3.29
C LEU A 15 12.47 15.56 2.93
N TYR A 16 13.64 15.03 2.59
CA TYR A 16 13.78 13.64 2.16
C TYR A 16 13.61 12.67 3.31
N GLU A 17 14.12 13.01 4.50
CA GLU A 17 13.90 12.21 5.72
C GLU A 17 12.42 12.16 6.10
N GLY A 18 11.75 13.33 6.12
CA GLY A 18 10.32 13.44 6.39
C GLY A 18 9.47 12.68 5.37
N TYR A 19 9.79 12.83 4.08
CA TYR A 19 9.08 12.14 3.00
C TYR A 19 9.21 10.61 3.11
N ARG A 20 10.43 10.10 3.38
CA ARG A 20 10.68 8.67 3.61
C ARG A 20 9.88 8.15 4.79
N ALA A 21 9.89 8.87 5.91
CA ALA A 21 9.14 8.49 7.11
C ALA A 21 7.63 8.46 6.84
N LEU A 22 7.11 9.46 6.12
CA LEU A 22 5.71 9.55 5.73
C LEU A 22 5.28 8.37 4.86
N LEU A 23 6.02 8.07 3.78
CA LEU A 23 5.70 6.94 2.89
C LEU A 23 5.64 5.61 3.64
N ARG A 24 6.62 5.35 4.51
CA ARG A 24 6.65 4.14 5.35
C ARG A 24 5.47 4.07 6.30
N ARG A 25 5.09 5.19 6.92
CA ARG A 25 3.94 5.26 7.82
C ARG A 25 2.62 5.06 7.07
N LEU A 26 2.48 5.66 5.89
CA LEU A 26 1.27 5.56 5.09
C LEU A 26 1.08 4.12 4.59
N TYR A 27 2.06 3.56 3.91
CA TYR A 27 1.93 2.26 3.25
C TYR A 27 2.38 1.08 4.11
N GLY A 28 2.64 1.31 5.40
CA GLY A 28 2.81 0.23 6.37
C GLY A 28 1.52 -0.60 6.53
N TYR A 29 1.68 -1.90 6.68
CA TYR A 29 0.59 -2.90 6.75
C TYR A 29 -0.59 -2.47 7.62
N GLY A 30 -0.33 -2.07 8.87
CA GLY A 30 -1.39 -1.71 9.82
C GLY A 30 -2.12 -0.40 9.45
N ALA A 31 -1.38 0.64 9.09
CA ALA A 31 -1.96 1.92 8.72
C ALA A 31 -2.77 1.81 7.42
N TYR A 32 -2.25 1.08 6.44
CA TYR A 32 -2.96 0.79 5.21
C TYR A 32 -4.24 -0.01 5.47
N ARG A 33 -4.16 -1.11 6.25
CA ARG A 33 -5.32 -1.95 6.58
C ARG A 33 -6.46 -1.13 7.17
N ARG A 34 -6.16 -0.27 8.15
CA ARG A 34 -7.18 0.56 8.80
C ARG A 34 -7.91 1.44 7.79
N ARG A 35 -7.18 2.11 6.90
CA ARG A 35 -7.79 2.97 5.87
C ARG A 35 -8.56 2.15 4.83
N ALA A 36 -8.02 1.01 4.42
CA ALA A 36 -8.69 0.12 3.47
C ALA A 36 -10.00 -0.45 4.03
N MET A 37 -10.03 -0.88 5.29
CA MET A 37 -11.26 -1.34 5.92
C MET A 37 -12.24 -0.19 6.15
N ALA A 38 -11.78 0.99 6.57
CA ALA A 38 -12.64 2.16 6.67
C ALA A 38 -13.30 2.48 5.31
N LEU A 39 -12.58 2.32 4.20
CA LEU A 39 -13.11 2.49 2.86
C LEU A 39 -14.14 1.42 2.50
N ILE A 40 -13.84 0.15 2.75
CA ILE A 40 -14.74 -0.98 2.43
C ILE A 40 -16.03 -0.91 3.25
N LEU A 41 -15.92 -0.55 4.54
CA LEU A 41 -17.05 -0.60 5.47
C LEU A 41 -17.92 0.66 5.41
N ASN A 42 -17.34 1.84 5.17
CA ASN A 42 -18.07 3.12 5.24
C ASN A 42 -18.49 3.69 3.88
N ARG A 43 -17.98 3.18 2.75
CA ARG A 43 -18.39 3.68 1.43
C ARG A 43 -19.67 2.98 0.97
N GLY A 44 -20.81 3.61 1.24
CA GLY A 44 -22.13 3.19 0.73
C GLY A 44 -22.27 3.43 -0.79
N THR A 45 -22.91 2.47 -1.48
CA THR A 45 -23.42 2.43 -2.88
C THR A 45 -22.54 2.90 -4.05
N GLY A 46 -21.53 3.75 -3.87
CA GLY A 46 -20.57 4.18 -4.91
C GLY A 46 -19.56 3.10 -5.32
N LEU A 47 -19.51 1.99 -4.57
CA LEU A 47 -18.82 0.77 -4.97
C LEU A 47 -19.81 -0.09 -5.76
N SER A 48 -20.17 0.37 -6.96
CA SER A 48 -20.95 -0.44 -7.90
C SER A 48 -20.15 -1.70 -8.21
N SER A 49 -20.52 -2.80 -7.56
CA SER A 49 -20.10 -4.12 -8.00
C SER A 49 -20.82 -4.38 -9.31
N ARG A 50 -20.19 -4.08 -10.45
CA ARG A 50 -20.49 -4.82 -11.68
C ARG A 50 -20.47 -6.29 -11.29
N GLY A 51 -21.66 -6.91 -11.34
CA GLY A 51 -21.96 -8.21 -10.76
C GLY A 51 -21.00 -9.30 -11.25
N LEU A 52 -21.07 -10.47 -10.60
CA LEU A 52 -20.34 -11.68 -10.97
C LEU A 52 -20.44 -11.93 -12.49
N ALA A 53 -19.42 -11.52 -13.24
CA ALA A 53 -19.19 -12.06 -14.57
C ALA A 53 -18.58 -13.44 -14.36
N ARG A 54 -19.42 -14.47 -14.56
CA ARG A 54 -19.13 -15.90 -14.80
C ARG A 54 -18.10 -16.63 -13.91
N GLY A 55 -18.45 -17.85 -13.50
CA GLY A 55 -17.63 -18.71 -12.62
C GLY A 55 -16.19 -18.99 -13.08
N ASP A 56 -15.88 -18.86 -14.37
CA ASP A 56 -14.51 -19.04 -14.90
C ASP A 56 -13.54 -17.93 -14.47
N ASP A 57 -14.02 -16.71 -14.24
CA ASP A 57 -13.17 -15.58 -13.81
C ASP A 57 -12.76 -15.71 -12.34
N LEU A 58 -13.56 -16.44 -11.54
CA LEU A 58 -13.28 -16.68 -10.13
C LEU A 58 -12.03 -17.55 -9.95
N ALA A 59 -11.82 -18.57 -10.80
CA ALA A 59 -10.65 -19.42 -10.77
C ALA A 59 -9.37 -18.65 -11.11
N VAL A 60 -9.42 -17.74 -12.08
CA VAL A 60 -8.31 -16.85 -12.44
C VAL A 60 -7.99 -15.89 -11.29
N VAL A 61 -9.01 -15.27 -10.69
CA VAL A 61 -8.85 -14.42 -9.51
C VAL A 61 -8.26 -15.23 -8.35
N LEU A 62 -8.75 -16.44 -8.08
CA LEU A 62 -8.22 -17.31 -7.03
C LEU A 62 -6.76 -17.69 -7.30
N ARG A 63 -6.39 -17.93 -8.55
CA ARG A 63 -5.02 -18.31 -8.94
C ARG A 63 -4.05 -17.14 -8.83
N ILE A 64 -4.47 -15.94 -9.23
CA ILE A 64 -3.72 -14.69 -9.03
C ILE A 64 -3.58 -14.43 -7.54
N VAL A 65 -4.65 -14.62 -6.76
CA VAL A 65 -4.64 -14.49 -5.31
C VAL A 65 -3.66 -15.51 -4.71
N TRP A 66 -3.75 -16.78 -5.08
CA TRP A 66 -2.89 -17.85 -4.60
C TRP A 66 -1.41 -17.56 -4.87
N THR A 67 -1.07 -17.22 -6.11
CA THR A 67 0.30 -16.88 -6.50
C THR A 67 0.79 -15.57 -5.86
N CYS A 68 -0.07 -14.57 -5.68
CA CYS A 68 0.32 -13.26 -5.15
C CYS A 68 0.27 -13.14 -3.62
N ILE A 69 -0.47 -14.00 -2.93
CA ILE A 69 -0.78 -13.93 -1.50
C ILE A 69 -0.23 -15.13 -0.73
N LEU A 70 -0.36 -16.36 -1.26
CA LEU A 70 0.04 -17.58 -0.53
C LEU A 70 1.50 -17.98 -0.77
N ARG A 71 2.09 -17.59 -1.91
CA ARG A 71 3.53 -17.71 -2.15
C ARG A 71 4.34 -16.49 -1.68
N ALA A 72 3.68 -15.50 -1.07
CA ALA A 72 4.27 -14.24 -0.65
C ALA A 72 4.62 -14.23 0.86
N SER A 73 5.32 -13.19 1.31
CA SER A 73 5.74 -13.04 2.70
C SER A 73 4.57 -13.17 3.71
N PRO A 74 4.80 -13.76 4.90
CA PRO A 74 3.75 -14.06 5.88
C PRO A 74 2.95 -12.82 6.30
N ARG A 75 3.57 -11.64 6.34
CA ARG A 75 2.89 -10.37 6.63
C ARG A 75 1.87 -9.97 5.56
N ARG A 76 2.14 -10.26 4.29
CA ARG A 76 1.22 -9.98 3.17
C ARG A 76 0.05 -10.95 3.15
N ALA A 77 0.30 -12.22 3.44
CA ALA A 77 -0.74 -13.22 3.62
C ALA A 77 -1.72 -12.79 4.74
N PHE A 78 -1.18 -12.42 5.91
CA PHE A 78 -1.98 -11.97 7.04
C PHE A 78 -2.84 -10.73 6.72
N LEU A 79 -2.27 -9.70 6.09
CA LEU A 79 -3.03 -8.51 5.68
C LEU A 79 -4.20 -8.89 4.77
N THR A 80 -3.93 -9.71 3.77
CA THR A 80 -4.94 -10.05 2.77
C THR A 80 -6.04 -10.92 3.36
N LEU A 81 -5.67 -11.95 4.12
CA LEU A 81 -6.62 -12.85 4.78
C LEU A 81 -7.48 -12.09 5.80
N SER A 82 -6.88 -11.22 6.62
CA SER A 82 -7.65 -10.43 7.61
C SER A 82 -8.64 -9.48 6.96
N MET A 83 -8.26 -8.80 5.86
CA MET A 83 -9.18 -7.95 5.10
C MET A 83 -10.29 -8.74 4.43
N CYS A 84 -9.96 -9.88 3.79
CA CYS A 84 -10.95 -10.71 3.11
C CYS A 84 -11.93 -11.34 4.08
N LEU A 85 -11.45 -11.86 5.23
CA LEU A 85 -12.29 -12.48 6.24
C LEU A 85 -13.26 -11.47 6.87
N GLU A 86 -12.78 -10.27 7.21
CA GLU A 86 -13.62 -9.20 7.76
C GLU A 86 -14.64 -8.70 6.74
N THR A 87 -14.23 -8.56 5.47
CA THR A 87 -15.12 -8.15 4.38
C THR A 87 -16.16 -9.22 4.08
N ALA A 88 -15.80 -10.50 4.03
CA ALA A 88 -16.72 -11.60 3.79
C ALA A 88 -17.81 -11.67 4.87
N ARG A 89 -17.46 -11.42 6.14
CA ARG A 89 -18.42 -11.42 7.27
C ARG A 89 -19.35 -10.21 7.28
N ARG A 90 -18.84 -9.00 6.97
CA ARG A 90 -19.62 -7.75 7.11
C ARG A 90 -20.25 -7.25 5.81
N ARG A 91 -19.59 -7.46 4.68
CA ARG A 91 -19.96 -6.96 3.34
C ARG A 91 -19.46 -7.92 2.24
N PRO A 92 -20.02 -9.13 2.11
CA PRO A 92 -19.52 -10.13 1.16
C PRO A 92 -19.50 -9.64 -0.30
N ARG A 93 -20.44 -8.77 -0.69
CA ARG A 93 -20.49 -8.14 -2.03
C ARG A 93 -19.26 -7.26 -2.34
N ALA A 94 -18.51 -6.82 -1.33
CA ALA A 94 -17.32 -5.99 -1.48
C ALA A 94 -16.00 -6.80 -1.50
N ILE A 95 -16.04 -8.13 -1.55
CA ILE A 95 -14.84 -8.97 -1.48
C ILE A 95 -13.83 -8.65 -2.60
N ARG A 96 -14.32 -8.31 -3.80
CA ARG A 96 -13.47 -7.89 -4.92
C ARG A 96 -12.66 -6.65 -4.56
N HIS A 97 -13.26 -5.69 -3.86
CA HIS A 97 -12.56 -4.49 -3.41
C HIS A 97 -11.50 -4.79 -2.36
N ALA A 98 -11.77 -5.73 -1.43
CA ALA A 98 -10.75 -6.19 -0.48
C ALA A 98 -9.54 -6.80 -1.19
N LEU A 99 -9.78 -7.63 -2.22
CA LEU A 99 -8.73 -8.21 -3.06
C LEU A 99 -7.96 -7.14 -3.85
N THR A 100 -8.66 -6.21 -4.50
CA THR A 100 -8.02 -5.09 -5.22
C THR A 100 -7.16 -4.25 -4.28
N LEU A 101 -7.65 -3.91 -3.09
CA LEU A 101 -6.89 -3.13 -2.11
C LEU A 101 -5.68 -3.92 -1.56
N ALA A 102 -5.81 -5.24 -1.35
CA ALA A 102 -4.68 -6.07 -0.96
C ALA A 102 -3.60 -6.14 -2.06
N LEU A 103 -4.01 -6.23 -3.33
CA LEU A 103 -3.10 -6.16 -4.48
C LEU A 103 -2.44 -4.78 -4.60
N MET A 104 -3.21 -3.71 -4.43
CA MET A 104 -2.67 -2.35 -4.42
C MET A 104 -1.65 -2.14 -3.30
N HIS A 105 -1.88 -2.70 -2.10
CA HIS A 105 -0.89 -2.67 -1.04
C HIS A 105 0.44 -3.32 -1.45
N LYS A 106 0.41 -4.43 -2.20
CA LYS A 106 1.65 -5.03 -2.73
C LYS A 106 2.45 -4.02 -3.53
N HIS A 107 1.82 -3.45 -4.55
CA HIS A 107 2.48 -2.53 -5.46
C HIS A 107 2.95 -1.27 -4.76
N PHE A 108 2.14 -0.71 -3.86
CA PHE A 108 2.56 0.45 -3.07
C PHE A 108 3.70 0.12 -2.11
N TYR A 109 3.66 -1.05 -1.46
CA TYR A 109 4.72 -1.44 -0.54
C TYR A 109 6.05 -1.66 -1.28
N GLU A 110 6.03 -2.32 -2.44
CA GLU A 110 7.20 -2.50 -3.31
C GLU A 110 7.73 -1.15 -3.80
N TYR A 111 6.87 -0.31 -4.34
CA TYR A 111 7.20 1.06 -4.76
C TYR A 111 7.84 1.87 -3.63
N VAL A 112 7.27 1.82 -2.42
CA VAL A 112 7.80 2.55 -1.26
C VAL A 112 9.15 2.01 -0.82
N GLN A 113 9.39 0.70 -0.91
CA GLN A 113 10.70 0.12 -0.59
C GLN A 113 11.77 0.59 -1.59
N GLU A 114 11.46 0.57 -2.89
CA GLU A 114 12.36 1.07 -3.94
C GLU A 114 12.63 2.57 -3.78
N THR A 115 11.57 3.36 -3.61
CA THR A 115 11.65 4.81 -3.39
C THR A 115 12.45 5.12 -2.12
N SER A 116 12.23 4.37 -1.03
CA SER A 116 12.99 4.52 0.22
C SER A 116 14.48 4.25 0.02
N ARG A 117 14.86 3.24 -0.79
CA ARG A 117 16.27 2.93 -1.09
C ARG A 117 16.93 4.04 -1.90
N ALA A 118 16.23 4.59 -2.88
CA ALA A 118 16.72 5.72 -3.66
C ALA A 118 16.88 6.98 -2.79
N LEU A 119 15.90 7.27 -1.92
CA LEU A 119 15.99 8.35 -0.94
C LEU A 119 17.14 8.14 0.04
N ASP A 120 17.39 6.91 0.48
CA ASP A 120 18.52 6.58 1.37
C ASP A 120 19.87 6.90 0.72
N GLY A 121 20.00 6.72 -0.59
CA GLY A 121 21.18 7.15 -1.36
C GLY A 121 21.36 8.67 -1.31
N LEU A 122 20.32 9.41 -1.68
CA LEU A 122 20.34 10.88 -1.71
C LEU A 122 20.57 11.50 -0.32
N ILE A 123 19.94 10.95 0.72
CA ILE A 123 20.12 11.39 2.11
C ILE A 123 21.58 11.22 2.52
N ARG A 124 22.24 10.11 2.16
CA ARG A 124 23.64 9.87 2.47
C ARG A 124 24.57 10.83 1.73
N GLU A 125 24.28 11.13 0.47
CA GLU A 125 25.05 12.11 -0.32
C GLU A 125 24.93 13.51 0.27
N LEU A 126 23.70 13.96 0.58
CA LEU A 126 23.47 15.26 1.20
C LEU A 126 24.16 15.37 2.57
N ARG A 127 24.09 14.33 3.40
CA ARG A 127 24.75 14.30 4.72
C ARG A 127 26.28 14.31 4.62
N LYS A 128 26.86 13.84 3.52
CA LYS A 128 28.32 13.97 3.28
C LYS A 128 28.70 15.35 2.76
N ALA A 129 27.79 16.01 2.03
CA ALA A 129 28.00 17.34 1.47
C ALA A 129 27.77 18.48 2.47
N GLU A 130 26.98 18.23 3.52
CA GLU A 130 26.89 19.10 4.71
C GLU A 130 27.93 18.63 5.76
N PRO A 131 29.15 19.21 5.81
CA PRO A 131 30.00 19.03 6.97
C PRO A 131 29.26 19.66 8.17
N ALA A 132 29.19 18.91 9.27
CA ALA A 132 28.67 19.41 10.53
C ALA A 132 29.40 20.71 10.89
N LEU A 133 28.67 21.82 10.87
CA LEU A 133 29.05 23.10 11.48
C LEU A 133 28.95 22.98 13.01
#